data_AF-A0A160SY98-F1
#
_entry.id   AF-A0A160SY98-F1
#
_cell.length_a   1.000
_cell.length_b   1.000
_cell.length_c   1.000
_cell.angle_alpha   90.00
_cell.angle_beta   90.00
_cell.angle_gamma   90.00
#
_symmetry.space_group_name_H-M   'P 1'
#
loop_
_entity.id
_entity.type
_entity.pdbx_description
1 polymer ?
#
loop_
_entity_poly.entity_id
_entity_poly.type
_entity_poly.pdbx_seq_one_letter_code
_entity_poly.pdbx_strand_id
1 'polypeptide(L)' 'MGNRPTRRAIQGLRLQIAGHLQKIAEERIKAEPDDTLILHWQKELKAFSERLDRLEQRLSRQRKRGKRRS' A
#
# COMPACT_ATOMS: atom_id res chain seq x y z
N MET A 1 19.69 -13.70 6.15
CA MET A 1 19.30 -12.34 5.73
C MET A 1 17.93 -12.42 5.05
N GLY A 2 16.76 -12.34 5.67
CA GLY A 2 16.28 -11.62 6.83
C GLY A 2 15.18 -10.69 6.30
N ASN A 3 13.90 -11.09 6.37
CA ASN A 3 12.72 -10.43 5.73
C ASN A 3 12.43 -8.98 6.20
N ARG A 4 13.38 -8.35 6.91
CA ARG A 4 13.36 -6.98 7.39
C ARG A 4 13.17 -5.92 6.28
N PRO A 5 13.85 -5.98 5.11
CA PRO A 5 13.68 -4.95 4.09
C PRO A 5 12.29 -5.04 3.43
N THR A 6 11.76 -6.24 3.21
CA THR A 6 10.39 -6.42 2.69
C THR A 6 9.34 -5.90 3.67
N ARG A 7 9.50 -6.16 4.97
CA ARG A 7 8.59 -5.63 6.00
C ARG A 7 8.64 -4.11 6.11
N ARG A 8 9.83 -3.51 6.06
CA ARG A 8 9.99 -2.03 6.03
C ARG A 8 9.34 -1.42 4.78
N ALA A 9 9.51 -2.04 3.62
CA ALA A 9 8.87 -1.59 2.38
C ALA A 9 7.32 -1.65 2.49
N ILE A 10 6.77 -2.73 3.06
CA ILE A 10 5.32 -2.84 3.32
C ILE A 10 4.85 -1.72 4.26
N GLN A 11 5.57 -1.46 5.36
CA GLN A 11 5.21 -0.38 6.29
C GLN A 11 5.25 1.01 5.62
N GLY A 12 6.29 1.29 4.83
CA GLY A 12 6.38 2.54 4.07
C GLY A 12 5.21 2.73 3.10
N LEU A 13 4.87 1.68 2.34
CA LEU A 13 3.72 1.71 1.42
C LEU A 13 2.40 1.92 2.16
N ARG A 14 2.21 1.30 3.33
CA ARG A 14 1.00 1.52 4.15
C ARG A 14 0.89 2.95 4.65
N LEU A 15 1.98 3.58 5.06
CA LEU A 15 2.00 4.98 5.46
C LEU A 15 1.65 5.91 4.29
N GLN A 16 2.20 5.64 3.10
CA GLN A 16 1.87 6.41 1.90
C GLN A 16 0.39 6.27 1.52
N ILE A 17 -0.15 5.04 1.56
CA ILE A 17 -1.57 4.77 1.31
C ILE A 17 -2.45 5.53 2.31
N ALA A 18 -2.12 5.47 3.61
CA ALA A 18 -2.88 6.17 4.65
C ALA A 18 -2.87 7.69 4.42
N GLY A 19 -1.71 8.27 4.10
CA GLY A 19 -1.59 9.70 3.80
C GLY A 19 -2.43 10.13 2.59
N HIS A 20 -2.42 9.35 1.51
CA HIS A 20 -3.23 9.63 0.33
C HIS A 20 -4.73 9.48 0.59
N LEU A 21 -5.15 8.47 1.36
CA LEU A 21 -6.55 8.31 1.76
C LEU A 21 -7.03 9.50 2.59
N GLN A 22 -6.18 9.99 3.51
CA GLN A 22 -6.49 11.17 4.31
C GLN A 22 -6.64 12.42 3.42
N LYS A 23 -5.70 12.65 2.49
CA LYS A 23 -5.79 13.77 1.53
C LYS A 23 -7.06 13.72 0.69
N ILE A 24 -7.44 12.55 0.19
CA ILE A 24 -8.69 12.37 -0.56
C ILE A 24 -9.90 12.69 0.33
N ALA A 25 -9.90 12.24 1.59
CA ALA A 25 -10.99 12.52 2.51
C ALA A 25 -11.12 14.02 2.80
N GLU A 26 -10.00 14.70 3.07
CA GLU A 26 -9.94 16.15 3.29
C GLU A 26 -10.42 16.93 2.05
N GLU A 27 -9.98 16.54 0.85
CA GLU A 27 -10.39 17.18 -0.40
C GLU A 27 -11.89 17.03 -0.67
N ARG A 28 -12.46 15.84 -0.39
CA ARG A 28 -13.88 15.56 -0.58
C ARG A 28 -14.82 16.34 0.34
N ILE A 29 -14.31 16.85 1.46
CA ILE A 29 -15.11 17.62 2.43
C ILE A 29 -15.12 19.12 2.06
N LYS A 30 -14.23 19.57 1.16
CA LYS A 30 -14.22 20.95 0.71
C LYS A 30 -15.49 21.31 -0.06
N ALA A 31 -15.84 22.59 -0.05
CA ALA A 31 -16.99 23.12 -0.79
C ALA A 31 -16.86 22.90 -2.31
N GLU A 32 -15.63 22.96 -2.82
CA GLU A 32 -15.28 22.68 -4.22
C GLU A 32 -14.14 21.66 -4.24
N PRO A 33 -14.45 20.36 -4.31
CA PRO A 33 -13.43 19.31 -4.39
C PRO A 33 -12.74 19.30 -5.76
N ASP A 34 -11.41 19.12 -5.77
CA ASP A 34 -10.67 18.88 -7.01
C ASP A 34 -10.70 17.39 -7.39
N ASP A 35 -11.64 17.03 -8.26
CA ASP A 35 -11.78 15.67 -8.77
C ASP A 35 -10.55 15.18 -9.56
N THR A 36 -9.83 16.08 -10.22
CA THR A 36 -8.61 15.71 -10.97
C THR A 36 -7.49 15.30 -10.01
N LEU A 37 -7.36 16.04 -8.91
CA LEU A 37 -6.40 15.73 -7.85
C LEU A 37 -6.78 14.44 -7.10
N ILE A 38 -8.06 14.24 -6.81
CA ILE A 38 -8.57 12.99 -6.22
C ILE A 38 -8.28 11.81 -7.15
N LEU A 39 -8.55 11.93 -8.45
CA LEU A 39 -8.27 10.90 -9.45
C LEU A 39 -6.77 10.58 -9.54
N HIS A 40 -5.92 11.60 -9.42
CA HIS A 40 -4.47 11.42 -9.38
C HIS A 40 -4.06 10.56 -8.18
N TRP A 41 -4.49 10.93 -6.98
CA TRP A 41 -4.18 10.16 -5.77
C TRP A 41 -4.77 8.75 -5.79
N GLN A 42 -5.96 8.56 -6.40
CA GLN A 42 -6.54 7.23 -6.59
C GLN A 42 -5.70 6.34 -7.51
N LYS A 43 -5.12 6.90 -8.59
CA LYS A 43 -4.20 6.15 -9.47
C LYS A 43 -2.94 5.73 -8.71
N GLU A 44 -2.38 6.63 -7.91
CA GLU A 44 -1.22 6.32 -7.06
C GLU A 44 -1.55 5.25 -6.01
N LEU A 45 -2.71 5.35 -5.35
CA LEU A 45 -3.21 4.34 -4.41
C LEU A 45 -3.33 2.96 -5.05
N LYS A 46 -3.84 2.87 -6.28
CA LYS A 46 -3.93 1.61 -7.02
C LYS A 46 -2.54 1.00 -7.23
N ALA A 47 -1.58 1.80 -7.70
CA ALA A 47 -0.20 1.34 -7.90
C ALA A 47 0.48 0.91 -6.60
N PHE A 48 0.28 1.65 -5.50
CA PHE A 48 0.80 1.28 -4.18
C PHE A 48 0.16 0.01 -3.64
N SER A 49 -1.15 -0.17 -3.82
CA SER A 49 -1.87 -1.37 -3.40
C SER A 49 -1.40 -2.61 -4.17
N GLU A 50 -1.22 -2.51 -5.49
CA GLU A 50 -0.67 -3.62 -6.28
C GLU A 50 0.76 -3.99 -5.85
N ARG A 51 1.59 -3.00 -5.53
CA ARG A 51 2.95 -3.23 -5.03
C ARG A 51 2.94 -3.85 -3.63
N LEU A 52 2.03 -3.43 -2.76
CA LEU A 52 1.82 -4.00 -1.44
C LEU A 52 1.42 -5.47 -1.56
N ASP A 53 0.41 -5.78 -2.37
CA ASP A 53 -0.08 -7.13 -2.58
C ASP A 53 1.03 -8.07 -3.09
N ARG A 54 1.84 -7.63 -4.07
CA ARG A 54 3.00 -8.42 -4.54
C ARG A 54 4.02 -8.70 -3.43
N LEU A 55 4.30 -7.73 -2.56
CA LEU A 55 5.23 -7.89 -1.44
C LEU A 55 4.64 -8.82 -0.36
N GLU A 56 3.35 -8.70 -0.07
CA GLU A 56 2.64 -9.56 0.87
C GLU A 56 2.53 -11.01 0.35
N GLN A 57 2.21 -11.21 -0.93
CA GLN A 57 2.24 -12.52 -1.59
C GLN A 57 3.63 -13.15 -1.51
N ARG A 58 4.70 -12.37 -1.74
CA ARG A 58 6.09 -12.86 -1.62
C ARG A 58 6.38 -13.34 -0.19
N LEU A 59 5.91 -12.60 0.81
CA LEU A 59 6.05 -12.97 2.23
C LEU A 59 5.24 -14.23 2.59
N SER A 60 4.02 -14.35 2.03
CA SER A 60 3.10 -15.48 2.23
C SER A 60 3.63 -16.77 1.59
N ARG A 61 4.17 -16.70 0.37
CA ARG A 61 4.80 -17.85 -0.32
C ARG A 61 6.02 -18.38 0.45
N GLN A 62 6.81 -17.51 1.07
CA GLN A 62 7.90 -17.92 1.97
C GLN A 62 7.38 -18.61 3.25
N ARG A 63 6.29 -18.13 3.85
CA ARG A 63 5.66 -18.78 5.02
C ARG A 63 5.19 -20.20 4.72
N LYS A 64 4.56 -20.44 3.56
CA LYS A 64 4.12 -21.78 3.13
C LYS A 64 5.30 -22.74 2.89
N ARG A 65 6.44 -22.24 2.44
CA ARG A 65 7.65 -23.05 2.17
C ARG A 65 8.41 -23.45 3.44
N GLY A 66 8.22 -22.71 4.55
CA GLY A 66 8.72 -23.09 5.88
C GLY A 66 7.86 -24.14 6.58
N LYS A 67 6.53 -24.15 6.35
CA LYS A 67 5.60 -25.12 6.96
C LYS A 67 5.64 -26.52 6.33
N ARG A 68 6.34 -26.70 5.21
CA ARG A 68 6.50 -27.98 4.50
C ARG A 68 7.80 -28.70 4.84
N ARG A 69 8.58 -28.17 5.79
CA ARG A 69 9.86 -28.71 6.29
C ARG A 69 9.87 -28.88 7.82
N SER A 70 8.69 -28.98 8.44
CA SER A 70 8.54 -29.37 9.85
C SER A 70 7.68 -30.62 9.93
#